data_AF-A0A358KGA5-F1
#
_entry.id   AF-A0A358KGA5-F1
#
_cell.length_a   1.000
_cell.length_b   1.000
_cell.length_c   1.000
_cell.angle_alpha   90.00
_cell.angle_beta   90.00
_cell.angle_gamma   90.00
#
_symmetry.space_group_name_H-M   'P 1'
#
loop_
_entity.id
_entity.type
_entity.pdbx_description
1 polymer ?
#
loop_
_entity_poly.entity_id
_entity_poly.type
_entity_poly.pdbx_seq_one_letter_code
_entity_poly.pdbx_strand_id
1 'polypeptide(L)'
;TRNVDLFEEKFTPKLVGIEKVNGRDAFVIDLKPNPKHKHESRTVNRIMDHLETRVWIDREEFQISQLSTKLLKPVNFLGGLAGAIKTINIGVTQKRLAKDTWVDEKVNVHFDVRVAWKTYQFRMESLSTDFERTEREEPES
;
A
#
# COMPACT_ATOMS: atom_id res chain seq x y z
N THR A 1 -9.97 2.41 12.61
CA THR A 1 -10.28 3.33 11.50
C THR A 1 -9.11 3.31 10.54
N ARG A 2 -9.28 2.71 9.35
CA ARG A 2 -8.22 2.69 8.34
C ARG A 2 -8.16 4.09 7.71
N ASN A 3 -7.01 4.76 7.78
CA ASN A 3 -6.75 6.12 7.28
C ASN A 3 -6.85 6.29 5.75
N VAL A 4 -7.64 5.46 5.05
CA VAL A 4 -7.80 5.49 3.59
C VAL A 4 -8.42 6.83 3.16
N ASP A 5 -9.30 7.37 4.00
CA ASP A 5 -10.00 8.65 3.78
C ASP A 5 -9.04 9.85 3.66
N LEU A 6 -7.86 9.81 4.29
CA LEU A 6 -6.92 10.94 4.28
C LEU A 6 -6.40 11.27 2.87
N PHE A 7 -6.44 10.30 1.95
CA PHE A 7 -5.85 10.43 0.61
C PHE A 7 -6.77 10.01 -0.53
N GLU A 8 -8.04 9.71 -0.25
CA GLU A 8 -9.00 9.27 -1.26
C GLU A 8 -9.07 10.26 -2.43
N GLU A 9 -9.26 11.55 -2.13
CA GLU A 9 -9.38 12.60 -3.15
C GLU A 9 -8.09 12.79 -3.98
N LYS A 10 -6.95 12.33 -3.44
CA LYS A 10 -5.65 12.46 -4.08
C LYS A 10 -5.42 11.41 -5.18
N PHE A 11 -6.29 10.43 -5.30
CA PHE A 11 -6.24 9.45 -6.38
C PHE A 11 -7.56 9.40 -7.15
N THR A 12 -7.48 9.03 -8.42
CA THR A 12 -8.63 8.72 -9.26
C THR A 12 -8.58 7.23 -9.55
N PRO A 13 -9.53 6.44 -9.01
CA PRO A 13 -9.56 5.01 -9.25
C PRO A 13 -9.98 4.72 -10.69
N LYS A 14 -9.31 3.74 -11.31
CA LYS A 14 -9.66 3.23 -12.62
C LYS A 14 -9.70 1.71 -12.58
N LEU A 15 -10.87 1.13 -12.83
CA LEU A 15 -10.98 -0.31 -13.09
C LEU A 15 -10.24 -0.64 -14.39
N VAL A 16 -9.25 -1.51 -14.32
CA VAL A 16 -8.41 -1.90 -15.47
C VAL A 16 -8.61 -3.36 -15.89
N GLY A 17 -9.28 -4.18 -15.08
CA GLY A 17 -9.62 -5.54 -15.47
C GLY A 17 -10.05 -6.43 -14.30
N ILE A 18 -10.00 -7.73 -14.55
CA ILE A 18 -10.21 -8.80 -13.57
C ILE A 18 -9.01 -9.73 -13.66
N GLU A 19 -8.39 -10.03 -12.52
CA GLU A 19 -7.26 -10.97 -12.39
C GLU A 19 -7.53 -11.96 -11.26
N LYS A 20 -6.78 -13.06 -11.20
CA LYS A 20 -6.87 -14.02 -10.09
C LYS A 20 -5.82 -13.72 -9.02
N VAL A 21 -6.25 -13.59 -7.78
CA VAL A 21 -5.38 -13.55 -6.59
C VAL A 21 -5.78 -14.72 -5.70
N ASN A 22 -4.81 -15.59 -5.37
CA ASN A 22 -5.05 -16.79 -4.56
C ASN A 22 -6.25 -17.64 -5.09
N GLY A 23 -6.34 -17.76 -6.42
CA GLY A 23 -7.38 -18.53 -7.13
C GLY A 23 -8.74 -17.82 -7.29
N ARG A 24 -8.96 -16.71 -6.58
CA ARG A 24 -10.22 -15.95 -6.57
C ARG A 24 -10.16 -14.78 -7.55
N ASP A 25 -11.26 -14.52 -8.24
CA ASP A 25 -11.36 -13.38 -9.15
C ASP A 25 -11.35 -12.07 -8.35
N ALA A 26 -10.57 -11.10 -8.79
CA ALA A 26 -10.45 -9.79 -8.18
C ALA A 26 -10.51 -8.69 -9.23
N PHE A 27 -11.25 -7.62 -8.93
CA PHE A 27 -11.22 -6.38 -9.70
C PHE A 27 -9.86 -5.71 -9.54
N VAL A 28 -9.24 -5.36 -10.65
CA VAL A 28 -7.95 -4.67 -10.67
C VAL A 28 -8.19 -3.18 -10.82
N ILE A 29 -7.76 -2.39 -9.85
CA ILE A 29 -7.95 -0.95 -9.82
C ILE A 29 -6.58 -0.27 -9.78
N ASP A 30 -6.30 0.54 -10.81
CA ASP A 30 -5.19 1.48 -10.78
C ASP A 30 -5.63 2.76 -10.04
N LEU A 31 -4.83 3.21 -9.07
CA LEU A 31 -5.02 4.49 -8.41
C LEU A 31 -4.09 5.52 -9.06
N LYS A 32 -4.63 6.35 -9.96
CA LYS A 32 -3.86 7.40 -10.64
C LYS A 32 -3.82 8.67 -9.80
N PRO A 33 -2.66 9.33 -9.62
CA PRO A 33 -2.61 10.57 -8.86
C PRO A 33 -3.54 11.64 -9.46
N ASN A 34 -4.30 12.31 -8.60
CA ASN A 34 -5.17 13.41 -8.94
C ASN A 34 -4.44 14.75 -8.69
N PRO A 35 -3.97 15.46 -9.72
CA PRO A 35 -3.25 16.71 -9.53
C PRO A 35 -4.17 17.88 -9.09
N LYS A 36 -5.49 17.72 -9.22
CA LYS A 36 -6.47 18.75 -8.82
C LYS A 36 -6.63 18.86 -7.31
N HIS A 37 -6.49 17.74 -6.59
CA HIS A 37 -6.49 17.74 -5.13
C HIS A 37 -5.05 17.75 -4.61
N LYS A 38 -4.81 18.63 -3.64
CA LYS A 38 -3.49 18.81 -3.02
C LYS A 38 -3.63 18.65 -1.53
N HIS A 39 -2.79 17.79 -0.97
CA HIS A 39 -2.52 17.74 0.45
C HIS A 39 -1.79 19.02 0.89
N GLU A 40 -1.89 19.41 2.16
CA GLU A 40 -1.21 20.60 2.71
C GLU A 40 0.33 20.55 2.52
N SER A 41 0.92 19.37 2.67
CA SER A 41 2.35 19.15 2.48
C SER A 41 2.74 19.03 1.00
N ARG A 42 3.58 19.96 0.51
CA ARG A 42 4.17 19.93 -0.84
C ARG A 42 4.97 18.65 -1.10
N THR A 43 5.67 18.14 -0.07
CA THR A 43 6.45 16.91 -0.18
C THR A 43 5.53 15.70 -0.37
N VAL A 44 4.45 15.61 0.42
CA VAL A 44 3.45 14.54 0.29
C VAL A 44 2.83 14.53 -1.10
N ASN A 45 2.46 15.70 -1.64
CA ASN A 45 1.96 15.80 -3.01
C ASN A 45 2.93 15.22 -4.03
N ARG A 46 4.22 15.60 -3.97
CA ARG A 46 5.24 15.11 -4.91
C ARG A 46 5.46 13.60 -4.81
N ILE A 47 5.40 13.03 -3.61
CA ILE A 47 5.47 11.58 -3.41
C ILE A 47 4.30 10.94 -4.14
N MET A 48 3.07 11.37 -3.82
CA MET A 48 1.84 10.80 -4.37
C MET A 48 1.76 10.93 -5.89
N ASP A 49 2.17 12.07 -6.45
CA ASP A 49 2.22 12.30 -7.90
C ASP A 49 3.17 11.33 -8.65
N HIS A 50 4.08 10.67 -7.92
CA HIS A 50 5.02 9.70 -8.46
C HIS A 50 4.78 8.27 -7.96
N LEU A 51 3.70 8.01 -7.22
CA LEU A 51 3.31 6.65 -6.86
C LEU A 51 2.56 6.00 -8.02
N GLU A 52 3.01 4.81 -8.40
CA GLU A 52 2.19 3.86 -9.16
C GLU A 52 1.60 2.87 -8.16
N THR A 53 0.28 2.95 -7.96
CA THR A 53 -0.45 2.12 -7.01
C THR A 53 -1.52 1.31 -7.74
N ARG A 54 -1.58 0.01 -7.45
CA ARG A 54 -2.59 -0.92 -7.93
C ARG A 54 -3.15 -1.72 -6.76
N VAL A 55 -4.47 -1.89 -6.77
CA VAL A 55 -5.23 -2.64 -5.77
C VAL A 55 -6.03 -3.73 -6.47
N TRP A 56 -6.07 -4.91 -5.87
CA TRP A 56 -6.95 -6.00 -6.27
C TRP A 56 -8.01 -6.15 -5.19
N ILE A 57 -9.27 -6.11 -5.61
CA ILE A 57 -10.43 -6.24 -4.73
C ILE A 57 -11.14 -7.53 -5.07
N ASP A 58 -11.23 -8.45 -4.11
CA ASP A 58 -11.95 -9.72 -4.26
C ASP A 58 -13.38 -9.47 -4.75
N ARG A 59 -13.80 -10.22 -5.77
CA ARG A 59 -15.06 -9.98 -6.46
C ARG A 59 -16.28 -10.42 -5.65
N GLU A 60 -16.12 -11.35 -4.71
CA GLU A 60 -17.24 -11.90 -3.93
C GLU A 60 -17.44 -11.14 -2.61
N GLU A 61 -16.35 -10.83 -1.90
CA GLU A 61 -16.40 -10.21 -0.57
C GLU A 61 -15.94 -8.75 -0.54
N PHE A 62 -15.52 -8.20 -1.68
CA PHE A 62 -15.06 -6.81 -1.82
C PHE A 62 -13.92 -6.41 -0.87
N GLN A 63 -13.13 -7.39 -0.42
CA GLN A 63 -11.94 -7.18 0.40
C GLN A 63 -10.71 -6.93 -0.48
N ILE A 64 -9.74 -6.17 0.03
CA ILE A 64 -8.46 -5.96 -0.69
C ILE A 64 -7.66 -7.26 -0.62
N SER A 65 -7.58 -7.99 -1.73
CA SER A 65 -6.81 -9.23 -1.82
C SER A 65 -5.35 -8.98 -2.13
N GLN A 66 -5.01 -7.87 -2.77
CA GLN A 66 -3.62 -7.48 -3.04
C GLN A 66 -3.48 -5.96 -3.15
N LEU A 67 -2.31 -5.45 -2.76
CA LEU A 67 -1.88 -4.07 -2.95
C LEU A 67 -0.44 -4.07 -3.47
N SER A 68 -0.17 -3.27 -4.50
CA SER A 68 1.17 -2.99 -5.00
C SER A 68 1.35 -1.50 -5.13
N THR A 69 2.47 -0.97 -4.62
CA THR A 69 2.79 0.46 -4.70
C THR A 69 4.28 0.61 -4.93
N LYS A 70 4.66 1.42 -5.93
CA LYS A 70 6.06 1.79 -6.12
C LYS A 70 6.23 3.26 -6.46
N LEU A 71 7.34 3.83 -6.02
CA LEU A 71 7.77 5.16 -6.43
C LEU A 71 8.43 5.09 -7.81
N LEU A 72 7.86 5.79 -8.79
CA LEU A 72 8.36 5.81 -10.16
C LEU A 72 9.64 6.62 -10.32
N LYS A 73 9.79 7.70 -9.54
CA LYS A 73 10.93 8.61 -9.59
C LYS A 73 11.30 9.06 -8.19
N PRO A 74 12.60 9.17 -7.86
CA PRO A 74 13.03 9.75 -6.60
C PRO A 74 12.45 11.14 -6.37
N VAL A 75 12.01 11.42 -5.14
CA VAL A 75 11.40 12.70 -4.77
C VAL A 75 12.30 13.45 -3.81
N ASN A 76 12.77 14.62 -4.24
CA ASN A 76 13.57 15.50 -3.40
C ASN A 76 12.69 16.33 -2.47
N PHE A 77 13.15 16.51 -1.23
CA PHE A 77 12.58 17.37 -0.21
C PHE A 77 13.70 18.26 0.38
N LEU A 78 13.33 19.29 1.16
CA LEU A 78 14.29 20.23 1.79
C LEU A 78 15.29 20.89 0.79
N GLY A 79 14.81 21.40 -0.35
CA GLY A 79 15.67 22.18 -1.26
C GLY A 79 16.61 21.37 -2.16
N GLY A 80 16.32 20.09 -2.44
CA GLY A 80 16.94 19.34 -3.55
C GLY A 80 18.20 18.55 -3.19
N LEU A 81 19.01 19.06 -2.25
CA LEU A 81 20.26 18.42 -1.82
C LEU A 81 20.20 17.85 -0.40
N ALA A 82 19.35 18.38 0.48
CA ALA A 82 19.30 17.96 1.89
C ALA A 82 18.42 16.73 2.15
N GLY A 83 17.50 16.37 1.26
CA GLY A 83 16.61 15.22 1.45
C GLY A 83 16.10 14.62 0.14
N ALA A 84 16.08 13.29 0.03
CA ALA A 84 15.44 12.60 -1.08
C ALA A 84 14.87 11.24 -0.66
N ILE A 85 13.61 10.97 -1.01
CA ILE A 85 13.04 9.63 -0.98
C ILE A 85 13.45 8.96 -2.28
N LYS A 86 14.25 7.90 -2.16
CA LYS A 86 14.83 7.19 -3.31
C LYS A 86 13.93 6.06 -3.77
N THR A 87 13.39 5.32 -2.82
CA THR A 87 12.60 4.11 -3.09
C THR A 87 11.41 4.06 -2.15
N ILE A 88 10.24 3.77 -2.72
CA ILE A 88 9.11 3.16 -2.01
C ILE A 88 8.74 1.97 -2.88
N ASN A 89 8.70 0.78 -2.29
CA ASN A 89 8.14 -0.41 -2.93
C ASN A 89 7.43 -1.22 -1.85
N ILE A 90 6.13 -1.38 -2.00
CA ILE A 90 5.25 -2.06 -1.06
C ILE A 90 4.43 -3.07 -1.85
N GLY A 91 4.44 -4.32 -1.38
CA GLY A 91 3.60 -5.39 -1.90
C GLY A 91 2.94 -6.11 -0.74
N VAL A 92 1.62 -6.13 -0.71
CA VAL A 92 0.82 -6.86 0.29
C VAL A 92 -0.09 -7.81 -0.47
N THR A 93 -0.09 -9.08 -0.08
CA THR A 93 -1.06 -10.08 -0.53
C THR A 93 -1.83 -10.57 0.68
N GLN A 94 -3.15 -10.53 0.61
CA GLN A 94 -4.05 -11.09 1.60
C GLN A 94 -4.69 -12.37 1.09
N LYS A 95 -5.00 -13.28 2.02
CA LYS A 95 -5.79 -14.47 1.72
C LYS A 95 -6.99 -14.58 2.65
N ARG A 96 -8.04 -15.16 2.11
CA ARG A 96 -9.24 -15.48 2.87
C ARG A 96 -9.04 -16.80 3.62
N LEU A 97 -9.24 -16.79 4.94
CA LEU A 97 -9.26 -18.01 5.76
C LEU A 97 -10.67 -18.54 5.98
N ALA A 98 -11.64 -17.64 6.14
CA ALA A 98 -13.05 -17.95 6.33
C ALA A 98 -13.90 -16.79 5.82
N LYS A 99 -15.23 -16.94 5.88
CA LYS A 99 -16.15 -15.85 5.53
C LYS A 99 -15.84 -14.60 6.35
N ASP A 100 -15.64 -13.48 5.66
CA ASP A 100 -15.32 -12.18 6.25
C ASP A 100 -14.00 -12.15 7.05
N THR A 101 -13.16 -13.19 6.95
CA THR A 101 -11.87 -13.31 7.66
C THR A 101 -10.73 -13.38 6.66
N TRP A 102 -10.00 -12.27 6.57
CA TRP A 102 -8.85 -12.09 5.68
C TRP A 102 -7.61 -11.78 6.50
N VAL A 103 -6.48 -12.36 6.09
CA VAL A 103 -5.19 -12.20 6.77
C VAL A 103 -4.12 -11.83 5.76
N ASP A 104 -3.09 -11.14 6.24
CA ASP A 104 -1.89 -10.89 5.45
C ASP A 104 -1.15 -12.21 5.25
N GLU A 105 -0.96 -12.61 4.00
CA GLU A 105 -0.18 -13.80 3.64
C GLU A 105 1.26 -13.41 3.37
N LYS A 106 1.48 -12.36 2.58
CA LYS A 106 2.81 -11.87 2.21
C LYS A 106 2.86 -10.36 2.28
N VAL A 107 3.88 -9.82 2.94
CA VAL A 107 4.16 -8.39 3.00
C VAL A 107 5.62 -8.15 2.63
N ASN A 108 5.86 -7.25 1.68
CA ASN A 108 7.20 -6.80 1.30
C ASN A 108 7.20 -5.28 1.34
N VAL A 109 8.16 -4.71 2.05
CA VAL A 109 8.33 -3.26 2.15
C VAL A 109 9.80 -2.96 1.93
N HIS A 110 10.08 -2.05 1.01
CA HIS A 110 11.39 -1.49 0.79
C HIS A 110 11.29 0.03 0.69
N PHE A 111 12.01 0.71 1.57
CA PHE A 111 11.98 2.16 1.70
C PHE A 111 13.40 2.69 1.86
N ASP A 112 13.78 3.63 1.01
CA ASP A 112 15.09 4.28 1.05
C ASP A 112 14.94 5.79 1.13
N VAL A 113 15.57 6.41 2.13
CA VAL A 113 15.61 7.86 2.29
C VAL A 113 17.03 8.34 2.49
N ARG A 114 17.42 9.35 1.73
CA ARG A 114 18.66 10.08 1.94
C ARG A 114 18.38 11.40 2.66
N VAL A 115 19.11 11.68 3.73
CA VAL A 115 19.16 12.99 4.39
C VAL A 115 20.61 13.46 4.42
N ALA A 116 20.89 14.60 3.80
CA ALA A 116 22.22 15.09 3.50
C ALA A 116 23.11 14.00 2.85
N TRP A 117 24.17 13.57 3.53
CA TRP A 117 25.08 12.50 3.07
C TRP A 117 24.71 11.10 3.56
N LYS A 118 23.72 10.96 4.46
CA LYS A 118 23.34 9.66 5.05
C LYS A 118 22.15 9.07 4.32
N THR A 119 22.19 7.76 4.09
CA THR A 119 21.06 6.99 3.56
C THR A 119 20.53 6.06 4.65
N TYR A 120 19.23 6.09 4.86
CA TYR A 120 18.46 5.23 5.74
C TYR A 120 17.67 4.27 4.87
N GLN A 121 17.85 2.98 5.10
CA GLN A 121 17.18 1.92 4.36
C GLN A 121 16.37 1.08 5.32
N PHE A 122 15.15 0.76 4.92
CA PHE A 122 14.27 -0.16 5.62
C PHE A 122 13.80 -1.22 4.63
N ARG A 123 14.01 -2.49 4.99
CA ARG A 123 13.51 -3.65 4.27
C ARG A 123 12.81 -4.57 5.23
N MET A 124 11.64 -5.03 4.82
CA MET A 124 10.86 -6.01 5.54
C MET A 124 10.26 -6.98 4.54
N GLU A 125 10.41 -8.26 4.82
CA GLU A 125 9.71 -9.34 4.15
C GLU A 125 9.05 -10.17 5.23
N SER A 126 7.77 -10.48 5.04
CA SER A 126 6.99 -11.31 5.95
C SER A 126 6.15 -12.27 5.12
N LEU A 127 6.14 -13.53 5.55
CA LEU A 127 5.30 -14.59 5.03
C LEU A 127 4.63 -15.26 6.22
N SER A 128 3.31 -15.34 6.19
CA SER A 128 2.51 -15.97 7.24
C SER A 128 1.78 -17.18 6.68
N THR A 129 2.02 -18.33 7.30
CA THR A 129 1.44 -19.63 6.96
C THR A 129 0.78 -20.26 8.19
N ASP A 130 0.08 -21.37 7.99
CA ASP A 130 -0.36 -22.25 9.09
C ASP A 130 -1.18 -21.52 10.16
N PHE A 131 -2.18 -20.75 9.72
CA PHE A 131 -3.03 -19.98 10.61
C PHE A 131 -3.90 -20.89 11.48
N GLU A 132 -3.89 -20.62 12.78
CA GLU A 132 -4.74 -21.29 13.75
C GLU A 132 -5.77 -20.32 14.32
N ARG A 133 -6.97 -20.84 14.58
CA ARG A 133 -8.01 -20.07 15.25
C ARG A 133 -7.76 -20.09 16.75
N THR A 134 -7.57 -18.92 17.35
CA THR A 134 -7.49 -18.77 18.80
C THR A 134 -8.84 -18.42 19.40
N GLU A 135 -9.06 -18.80 20.66
CA GLU A 135 -10.15 -18.26 21.47
C GLU A 135 -9.83 -16.80 21.81
N ARG A 136 -10.84 -15.92 21.72
CA ARG A 136 -10.66 -14.52 22.11
C ARG A 136 -10.67 -14.48 23.63
N GLU A 137 -9.53 -14.19 24.24
CA GLU A 137 -9.47 -13.84 25.66
C GLU A 137 -10.29 -12.56 25.88
N GLU A 138 -11.32 -12.61 26.73
CA GLU A 138 -12.02 -11.41 27.16
C GLU A 138 -11.04 -10.53 27.95
N PRO A 139 -10.97 -9.21 27.67
CA PRO A 139 -10.10 -8.34 28.44
C PRO A 139 -10.51 -8.39 29.91
N GLU A 140 -9.54 -8.59 30.81
CA GLU A 140 -9.77 -8.45 32.26
C GLU A 140 -10.37 -7.07 32.55
N SER A 141 -11.46 -7.06 33.31
CA SER A 141 -12.29 -5.87 33.60
C SER A 141 -11.60 -4.83 34.46
#